data_AF-A0AAQ3N599-F1
#
_entry.id   AF-A0AAQ3N599-F1
#
_cell.length_a   1.000
_cell.length_b   1.000
_cell.length_c   1.000
_cell.angle_alpha   90.00
_cell.angle_beta   90.00
_cell.angle_gamma   90.00
#
_symmetry.space_group_name_H-M   'P 1'
#
loop_
_entity.id
_entity.type
_entity.pdbx_description
1 polymer ?
#
loop_
_entity_poly.entity_id
_entity_poly.type
_entity_poly.pdbx_seq_one_letter_code
_entity_poly.pdbx_strand_id
1 'polypeptide(L)'
;MVVVDCRKEYFEITWANLRSMVEPSFADRTLINHRDYLTNADIVTSEAVNITETEVLTADGRRIGYDYLVIATGRADSVPKTRSERLNQFNEGEFETISDNNGSNYKRTQLHIKKF
;
A
#
# COMPACT_ATOMS: atom_id res chain seq x y z
N MET A 1 -5.65 -20.94 7.90
CA MET A 1 -4.87 -20.30 6.81
C MET A 1 -4.17 -19.10 7.41
N VAL A 2 -2.85 -18.97 7.21
CA VAL A 2 -2.08 -17.83 7.73
C VAL A 2 -1.66 -16.98 6.55
N VAL A 3 -1.90 -15.67 6.64
CA VAL A 3 -1.47 -14.70 5.64
C VAL A 3 -0.42 -13.81 6.27
N VAL A 4 0.78 -13.83 5.68
CA VAL A 4 1.87 -12.94 6.05
C VAL A 4 1.89 -11.81 5.04
N ASP A 5 1.54 -10.59 5.48
CA ASP A 5 1.69 -9.39 4.67
C ASP A 5 2.86 -8.56 5.20
N CYS A 6 3.82 -8.32 4.31
CA CYS A 6 5.08 -7.68 4.65
C CYS A 6 4.94 -6.17 4.90
N ARG A 7 3.86 -5.51 4.46
CA ARG A 7 3.86 -4.03 4.40
C ARG A 7 2.54 -3.34 4.69
N LYS A 8 1.38 -3.95 4.42
CA LYS A 8 0.10 -3.23 4.50
C LYS A 8 -0.90 -3.93 5.39
N GLU A 9 -1.65 -3.15 6.15
CA GLU A 9 -2.83 -3.65 6.89
C GLU A 9 -4.10 -3.70 6.01
N TYR A 10 -3.99 -3.20 4.78
CA TYR A 10 -5.09 -3.02 3.85
C TYR A 10 -4.73 -3.51 2.45
N PHE A 11 -5.74 -4.03 1.77
CA PHE A 11 -5.74 -4.33 0.36
C PHE A 11 -6.06 -3.07 -0.46
N GLU A 12 -5.29 -2.83 -1.52
CA GLU A 12 -5.51 -1.73 -2.44
C GLU A 12 -5.91 -2.22 -3.83
N ILE A 13 -6.93 -1.57 -4.38
CA ILE A 13 -7.31 -1.76 -5.78
C ILE A 13 -6.39 -0.89 -6.65
N THR A 14 -5.26 -1.47 -7.10
CA THR A 14 -4.17 -0.73 -7.76
C THR A 14 -4.62 0.08 -8.98
N TRP A 15 -5.55 -0.43 -9.79
CA TRP A 15 -6.06 0.28 -10.96
C TRP A 15 -6.95 1.49 -10.60
N ALA A 16 -7.48 1.54 -9.39
CA ALA A 16 -8.28 2.66 -8.92
C ALA A 16 -7.44 3.84 -8.42
N ASN A 17 -6.14 3.63 -8.17
CA ASN A 17 -5.23 4.65 -7.62
C ASN A 17 -5.23 5.96 -8.44
N LEU A 18 -5.24 5.86 -9.77
CA LEU A 18 -5.27 7.04 -10.65
C LEU A 18 -6.53 7.88 -10.46
N ARG A 19 -7.67 7.22 -10.24
CA ARG A 19 -8.94 7.90 -9.97
C ARG A 19 -8.97 8.49 -8.57
N SER A 20 -8.45 7.77 -7.59
CA SER A 20 -8.35 8.24 -6.21
C SER A 20 -7.50 9.51 -6.05
N MET A 21 -6.54 9.76 -6.94
CA MET A 21 -5.78 11.02 -6.98
C MET A 21 -6.59 12.22 -7.50
N VAL A 22 -7.55 12.00 -8.41
CA VAL A 22 -8.38 13.07 -8.99
C VAL A 22 -9.63 13.31 -8.14
N GLU A 23 -10.16 12.26 -7.53
CA GLU A 23 -11.35 12.27 -6.71
C GLU A 23 -11.07 11.55 -5.38
N PRO A 24 -10.52 12.24 -4.36
CA PRO A 24 -10.12 11.60 -3.11
C PRO A 24 -11.27 10.94 -2.35
N SER A 25 -12.51 11.41 -2.52
CA SER A 25 -13.71 10.75 -1.96
C SER A 25 -13.94 9.33 -2.50
N PHE A 26 -13.34 8.99 -3.64
CA PHE A 26 -13.38 7.64 -4.20
C PHE A 26 -12.39 6.70 -3.51
N ALA A 27 -11.29 7.24 -2.96
CA ALA A 27 -10.20 6.48 -2.38
C ALA A 27 -10.66 5.55 -1.23
N ASP A 28 -11.63 6.02 -0.43
CA ASP A 28 -12.15 5.26 0.72
C ASP A 28 -12.69 3.87 0.35
N ARG A 29 -13.28 3.75 -0.84
CA ARG A 29 -13.88 2.50 -1.33
C ARG A 29 -12.85 1.56 -1.94
N THR A 30 -11.65 2.05 -2.20
CA THR A 30 -10.59 1.33 -2.91
C THR A 30 -9.56 0.71 -1.97
N LEU A 31 -9.60 1.09 -0.70
CA LEU A 31 -8.71 0.62 0.37
C LEU A 31 -9.54 -0.17 1.38
N ILE A 32 -9.39 -1.50 1.37
CA ILE A 32 -10.19 -2.44 2.16
C ILE A 32 -9.28 -3.09 3.19
N ASN A 33 -9.63 -3.12 4.47
CA ASN A 33 -8.76 -3.75 5.46
C ASN A 33 -8.76 -5.27 5.30
N HIS A 34 -7.61 -5.90 5.54
CA HIS A 34 -7.51 -7.37 5.47
C HIS A 34 -8.48 -8.08 6.42
N ARG A 35 -8.74 -7.46 7.57
CA ARG A 35 -9.69 -7.97 8.58
C ARG A 35 -11.13 -8.05 8.10
N ASP A 36 -11.53 -7.22 7.14
CA ASP A 36 -12.93 -7.12 6.72
C ASP A 36 -13.35 -8.27 5.79
N TYR A 37 -12.39 -8.89 5.09
CA TYR A 37 -12.67 -9.96 4.13
C TYR A 37 -12.00 -11.30 4.47
N LEU A 38 -10.92 -11.29 5.26
CA LEU A 38 -10.28 -12.52 5.77
C LEU A 38 -10.73 -12.78 7.21
N THR A 39 -11.98 -13.23 7.38
CA THR A 39 -12.56 -13.48 8.71
C THR A 39 -12.04 -14.76 9.38
N ASN A 40 -11.56 -15.73 8.58
CA ASN A 40 -11.14 -17.05 9.04
C ASN A 40 -9.63 -17.30 8.87
N ALA A 41 -8.84 -16.23 8.70
CA ALA A 41 -7.40 -16.33 8.53
C ALA A 41 -6.67 -15.45 9.55
N ASP A 42 -5.54 -15.94 10.03
CA ASP A 42 -4.65 -15.17 10.88
C ASP A 42 -3.76 -14.29 10.01
N ILE A 43 -3.89 -12.97 10.19
CA ILE A 43 -3.12 -11.98 9.46
C ILE A 43 -1.91 -11.58 10.30
N VAL A 44 -0.73 -11.84 9.78
CA VAL A 44 0.55 -11.44 10.38
C VAL A 44 1.11 -10.30 9.54
N THR A 45 1.05 -9.08 10.07
CA THR A 45 1.64 -7.89 9.45
C THR A 45 3.13 -7.77 9.80
N SER A 46 3.95 -8.62 9.21
CA SER A 46 5.41 -8.63 9.39
C SER A 46 6.07 -9.08 8.09
N GLU A 47 7.23 -8.51 7.78
CA GLU A 47 8.00 -8.93 6.61
C GLU A 47 8.50 -10.37 6.77
N ALA A 48 8.27 -11.21 5.76
CA ALA A 48 8.89 -12.53 5.67
C ALA A 48 10.35 -12.34 5.23
N VAL A 49 11.28 -12.55 6.14
CA VAL A 49 12.72 -12.29 5.92
C VAL A 49 13.46 -13.52 5.39
N ASN A 50 12.97 -14.71 5.70
CA ASN A 50 13.54 -15.96 5.20
C ASN A 50 12.48 -17.04 5.09
N ILE A 51 12.67 -17.94 4.14
CA ILE A 51 11.80 -19.08 3.88
C ILE A 51 12.70 -20.32 3.83
N THR A 52 12.45 -21.29 4.69
CA THR A 52 13.11 -22.60 4.66
C THR A 52 12.22 -23.60 3.90
N GLU A 53 12.49 -24.90 3.96
CA GLU A 53 11.59 -25.88 3.32
C GLU A 53 10.26 -26.02 4.07
N THR A 54 10.23 -25.76 5.37
CA THR A 54 9.08 -26.08 6.24
C THR A 54 8.56 -24.89 7.05
N GLU A 55 9.30 -23.79 7.12
CA GLU A 55 8.93 -22.63 7.93
C GLU A 55 9.28 -21.29 7.27
N VAL A 56 8.44 -20.29 7.53
CA VAL A 56 8.71 -18.89 7.20
C VAL A 56 9.16 -18.17 8.46
N LEU A 57 10.30 -17.48 8.38
CA LEU A 57 10.79 -16.57 9.41
C LEU A 57 10.33 -15.15 9.10
N THR A 58 9.68 -14.52 10.07
CA THR A 58 9.28 -13.11 9.97
C THR A 58 10.31 -12.19 10.63
N ALA A 59 10.35 -10.92 10.22
CA ALA A 59 11.23 -9.88 10.78
C ALA A 59 11.06 -9.73 12.29
N ASP A 60 9.82 -9.93 12.78
CA ASP A 60 9.49 -9.93 14.21
C ASP A 60 10.05 -11.16 14.97
N GLY A 61 10.77 -12.05 14.30
CA GLY A 61 11.35 -13.27 14.86
C GLY A 61 10.37 -14.43 15.01
N ARG A 62 9.16 -14.33 14.46
CA ARG A 62 8.18 -15.43 14.49
C ARG A 62 8.54 -16.47 13.43
N ARG A 63 8.33 -17.74 13.78
CA ARG A 63 8.46 -18.87 12.85
C ARG A 63 7.08 -19.46 12.61
N ILE A 64 6.71 -19.54 11.35
CA ILE A 64 5.40 -20.04 10.92
C ILE A 64 5.65 -21.30 10.10
N GLY A 65 5.36 -22.46 10.68
CA GLY A 65 5.41 -23.73 9.96
C GLY A 65 4.27 -23.85 8.96
N TYR A 66 4.51 -24.53 7.84
CA TYR A 66 3.49 -24.74 6.80
C TYR A 66 3.62 -26.12 6.14
N ASP A 67 2.49 -26.65 5.69
CA ASP A 67 2.44 -27.80 4.78
C ASP A 67 2.43 -27.35 3.31
N TYR A 68 1.89 -26.16 3.05
CA TYR A 68 1.78 -25.55 1.74
C TYR A 68 2.11 -24.06 1.82
N LEU A 69 2.99 -23.59 0.94
CA LEU A 69 3.40 -22.19 0.84
C LEU A 69 2.96 -21.58 -0.49
N VAL A 70 2.31 -20.42 -0.41
CA VAL A 70 1.96 -19.60 -1.58
C VAL A 70 2.72 -18.28 -1.48
N ILE A 71 3.53 -17.97 -2.49
CA ILE A 71 4.31 -16.73 -2.56
C ILE A 71 3.62 -15.76 -3.51
N ALA A 72 3.16 -14.64 -2.98
CA ALA A 72 2.47 -13.58 -3.72
C ALA A 72 3.03 -12.18 -3.39
N THR A 73 4.35 -12.08 -3.16
CA THR A 73 5.05 -10.88 -2.64
C THR A 73 5.09 -9.68 -3.59
N GLY A 74 4.61 -9.81 -4.83
CA GLY A 74 4.46 -8.70 -5.77
C GLY A 74 5.75 -7.91 -5.99
N ARG A 75 5.62 -6.59 -6.17
CA ARG A 75 6.75 -5.66 -6.37
C ARG A 75 7.10 -4.95 -5.05
N ALA A 76 8.40 -4.77 -4.82
CA ALA A 76 8.95 -4.19 -3.59
C ALA A 76 8.93 -2.65 -3.52
N ASP A 77 7.86 -2.00 -4.01
CA ASP A 77 7.77 -0.53 -3.96
C ASP A 77 7.59 -0.02 -2.52
N SER A 78 8.14 1.16 -2.22
CA SER A 78 7.88 1.86 -0.95
C SER A 78 6.48 2.49 -1.02
N VAL A 79 5.59 2.04 -0.15
CA VAL A 79 4.18 2.41 -0.15
C VAL A 79 3.73 2.62 1.30
N PRO A 80 2.74 3.49 1.54
CA PRO A 80 2.17 3.68 2.88
C PRO A 80 1.75 2.37 3.51
N LYS A 81 1.99 2.23 4.82
CA LYS A 81 1.75 0.98 5.55
C LYS A 81 0.34 0.91 6.12
N THR A 82 -0.23 2.07 6.47
CA THR A 82 -1.57 2.18 7.03
C THR A 82 -2.58 2.74 6.04
N ARG A 83 -3.85 2.37 6.22
CA ARG A 83 -4.94 2.88 5.36
C ARG A 83 -5.04 4.39 5.46
N SER A 84 -4.86 4.94 6.66
CA SER A 84 -4.93 6.38 6.93
C SER A 84 -3.81 7.15 6.24
N GLU A 85 -2.57 6.67 6.29
CA GLU A 85 -1.45 7.31 5.56
C GLU A 85 -1.70 7.31 4.06
N ARG A 86 -2.26 6.21 3.52
CA ARG A 86 -2.59 6.13 2.10
C ARG A 86 -3.69 7.09 1.69
N LEU A 87 -4.73 7.27 2.52
CA LEU A 87 -5.78 8.26 2.28
C LEU A 87 -5.24 9.68 2.36
N ASN A 88 -4.39 9.98 3.34
CA ASN A 88 -3.73 11.27 3.44
C ASN A 88 -2.93 11.57 2.16
N GLN A 89 -2.21 10.59 1.61
CA GLN A 89 -1.49 10.77 0.34
C GLN A 89 -2.42 11.14 -0.83
N PHE A 90 -3.63 10.58 -0.91
CA PHE A 90 -4.60 10.97 -1.93
C PHE A 90 -5.17 12.37 -1.71
N ASN A 91 -5.33 12.79 -0.45
CA ASN A 91 -5.82 14.12 -0.08
C ASN A 91 -4.75 15.22 -0.22
N GLU A 92 -3.49 14.89 0.03
CA GLU A 92 -2.33 15.80 -0.01
C GLU A 92 -1.76 16.01 -1.41
N GLY A 93 -2.35 15.35 -2.43
CA GLY A 93 -1.84 15.19 -3.80
C GLY A 93 -0.80 16.23 -4.20
N GLU A 94 0.44 15.79 -4.44
CA GLU A 94 1.64 16.59 -4.72
C GLU A 94 1.36 17.98 -5.34
N PHE A 95 1.11 18.97 -4.49
CA PHE A 95 1.05 20.37 -4.87
C PHE A 95 2.42 20.97 -4.56
N GLU A 96 3.38 20.89 -5.48
CA GLU A 96 4.47 21.86 -5.44
C GLU A 96 3.88 23.24 -5.71
N THR A 97 3.93 24.10 -4.69
CA THR A 97 3.58 25.52 -4.86
C THR A 97 4.73 26.15 -5.63
N ILE A 98 4.60 26.27 -6.95
CA ILE A 98 5.52 27.08 -7.74
C ILE A 98 5.16 28.54 -7.44
N SER A 99 6.00 29.21 -6.65
CA SER A 99 5.92 30.66 -6.47
C SER A 99 6.55 31.34 -7.69
N ASP A 100 5.73 31.82 -8.62
CA ASP A 100 6.20 32.72 -9.67
C ASP A 100 6.55 34.09 -9.05
N ASN A 101 7.65 34.69 -9.47
CA ASN A 101 8.16 36.00 -9.02
C ASN A 101 7.19 37.19 -9.26
N ASN A 102 5.95 36.93 -9.68
CA ASN A 102 4.92 37.94 -9.98
C ASN A 102 3.65 37.80 -9.12
N GLY A 103 3.74 37.13 -7.96
CA GLY A 103 2.71 37.21 -6.91
C GLY A 103 1.41 36.45 -7.16
N SER A 104 1.36 35.54 -8.14
CA SER A 104 0.22 34.67 -8.35
C SER A 104 0.56 33.22 -8.03
N ASN A 105 -0.14 32.63 -7.06
CA ASN A 105 -0.01 31.23 -6.68
C ASN A 105 -0.94 30.37 -7.55
N TYR A 106 -0.39 29.48 -8.38
CA TYR A 106 -1.16 28.54 -9.18
C TYR A 106 -0.96 27.10 -8.69
N LYS A 107 -2.05 26.40 -8.41
CA LYS A 107 -2.02 24.95 -8.11
C LYS A 107 -2.01 24.18 -9.43
N ARG A 108 -0.88 23.61 -9.83
CA ARG A 108 -0.76 22.78 -11.03
C ARG A 108 -0.60 21.31 -10.64
N THR A 109 -1.50 20.45 -11.10
CA THR A 109 -1.38 18.99 -10.98
C THR A 109 -0.29 18.52 -11.95
N GLN A 110 0.87 18.11 -11.43
CA GLN A 110 1.89 17.49 -12.27
C GLN A 110 1.53 16.02 -12.51
N LEU A 111 0.87 15.73 -13.64
CA LEU A 111 0.94 14.40 -14.23
C LEU A 111 2.38 14.20 -14.71
N HIS A 112 3.20 13.55 -13.88
CA HIS A 112 4.54 13.11 -14.25
C HIS A 112 4.42 11.97 -15.27
N ILE A 113 4.03 12.29 -16.51
CA ILE A 113 4.21 11.41 -17.66
C ILE A 113 5.71 11.40 -17.91
N LYS A 114 6.43 10.44 -17.32
CA LYS A 114 7.76 10.08 -17.80
C LYS A 114 7.59 9.68 -19.27
N LYS A 115 8.01 10.57 -20.18
CA LYS A 115 8.21 10.21 -21.59
C LYS A 115 9.27 9.09 -21.62
N PHE A 116 8.95 8.04 -22.36
CA PHE A 116 9.85 6.95 -22.71
C PHE A 116 11.09 7.46 -23.45
#